data_AF-A0A2G8JBZ3-F1
#
_entry.id   AF-A0A2G8JBZ3-F1
#
_cell.length_a   1.000
_cell.length_b   1.000
_cell.length_c   1.000
_cell.angle_alpha   90.00
_cell.angle_beta   90.00
_cell.angle_gamma   90.00
#
_symmetry.space_group_name_H-M   'P 1'
#
loop_
_entity.id
_entity.type
_entity.pdbx_description
1 polymer ?
#
loop_
_entity_poly.entity_id
_entity_poly.type
_entity_poly.pdbx_seq_one_letter_code
_entity_poly.pdbx_strand_id
1 'polypeptide(L)'
;ENSYSSSSFPGASSIQSDEDEYIDLSFLEQIREISGYLLIRYVQRSFVPLRNLRIIRGEETLNGDALVIITASTRRDDAYQLSSLQEISQGGVRIDPVNLCYIETINWEDLQRNLRLTGDSNGEQCAISCDESCEAGCWDEGPDHCQKQTLTNCDSSCPYRCRGPGPEDCCHEQCAGGCTGDSNIDCK
;
A
#
# COMPACT_ATOMS: atom_id res chain seq x y z
N GLU A 1 -32.22 -0.35 12.15
CA GLU A 1 -31.91 -1.79 12.28
C GLU A 1 -30.41 -1.93 12.08
N ASN A 2 -29.74 -2.39 13.13
CA ASN A 2 -28.29 -2.36 13.27
C ASN A 2 -27.66 -3.55 12.56
N SER A 3 -26.66 -3.30 11.73
CA SER A 3 -25.70 -4.32 11.29
C SER A 3 -24.34 -3.67 11.06
N TYR A 4 -23.51 -3.64 12.10
CA TYR A 4 -22.08 -3.41 11.97
C TYR A 4 -21.40 -4.75 12.11
N SER A 5 -20.78 -5.22 11.03
CA SER A 5 -19.85 -6.33 11.07
C SER A 5 -18.44 -5.77 11.15
N SER A 6 -17.87 -5.65 12.36
CA SER A 6 -16.46 -5.99 12.48
C SER A 6 -16.40 -7.51 12.42
N SER A 7 -16.40 -8.04 11.21
CA SER A 7 -16.11 -9.45 11.08
C SER A 7 -14.64 -9.63 11.39
N SER A 8 -14.34 -10.05 12.62
CA SER A 8 -13.15 -10.83 12.91
C SER A 8 -13.22 -12.12 12.10
N PHE A 9 -13.00 -12.02 10.79
CA PHE A 9 -12.51 -13.13 10.00
C PHE A 9 -10.98 -13.02 10.03
N PRO A 10 -10.25 -14.12 10.23
CA PRO A 10 -8.83 -14.11 9.94
C PRO A 10 -8.69 -13.92 8.42
N GLY A 11 -8.60 -12.68 7.93
CA GLY A 11 -8.22 -12.44 6.54
C GLY A 11 -8.71 -11.19 5.80
N ALA A 12 -9.75 -10.45 6.22
CA ALA A 12 -10.23 -9.29 5.44
C ALA A 12 -10.52 -8.05 6.30
N SER A 13 -10.14 -6.86 5.82
CA SER A 13 -10.38 -5.58 6.51
C SER A 13 -11.14 -4.61 5.60
N SER A 14 -12.29 -4.12 6.08
CA SER A 14 -13.10 -3.09 5.42
C SER A 14 -13.30 -1.89 6.35
N ILE A 15 -13.14 -0.67 5.81
CA ILE A 15 -13.37 0.59 6.54
C ILE A 15 -14.49 1.35 5.80
N GLN A 16 -15.60 1.62 6.49
CA GLN A 16 -16.74 2.41 5.99
C GLN A 16 -17.19 3.39 7.09
N SER A 17 -17.48 4.65 6.73
CA SER A 17 -18.03 5.66 7.64
C SER A 17 -19.36 6.20 7.11
N ASP A 18 -20.42 6.10 7.92
CA ASP A 18 -21.66 6.86 7.78
C ASP A 18 -21.64 7.96 8.88
N GLU A 19 -22.01 9.20 8.48
CA GLU A 19 -22.04 10.51 9.18
C GLU A 19 -21.59 10.67 10.65
N ASP A 20 -20.66 11.62 10.86
CA ASP A 20 -20.41 12.42 12.09
C ASP A 20 -20.15 11.69 13.43
N GLU A 21 -19.51 10.52 13.41
CA GLU A 21 -18.83 9.97 14.59
C GLU A 21 -17.30 10.04 14.41
N TYR A 22 -16.59 10.64 15.36
CA TYR A 22 -15.12 10.62 15.39
C TYR A 22 -14.69 9.18 15.70
N ILE A 23 -14.59 8.35 14.66
CA ILE A 23 -14.09 6.97 14.80
C ILE A 23 -12.57 7.06 14.93
N ASP A 24 -12.03 6.57 16.04
CA ASP A 24 -10.60 6.42 16.21
C ASP A 24 -10.09 5.26 15.34
N LEU A 25 -9.23 5.59 14.38
CA LEU A 25 -8.61 4.63 13.45
C LEU A 25 -7.18 4.28 13.86
N SER A 26 -6.70 4.71 15.03
CA SER A 26 -5.34 4.45 15.52
C SER A 26 -4.98 2.96 15.57
N PHE A 27 -5.96 2.07 15.76
CA PHE A 27 -5.75 0.63 15.75
C PHE A 27 -5.19 0.11 14.41
N LEU A 28 -5.43 0.82 13.29
CA LEU A 28 -4.90 0.46 11.98
C LEU A 28 -3.37 0.56 11.91
N GLU A 29 -2.77 1.36 12.79
CA GLU A 29 -1.30 1.44 12.88
C GLU A 29 -0.67 0.12 13.32
N GLN A 30 -1.41 -0.79 13.94
CA GLN A 30 -0.86 -2.09 14.35
C GLN A 30 -0.89 -3.13 13.23
N ILE A 31 -1.63 -2.86 12.14
CA ILE A 31 -1.77 -3.80 11.03
C ILE A 31 -0.49 -3.80 10.21
N ARG A 32 0.11 -4.99 10.06
CA ARG A 32 1.31 -5.21 9.24
C ARG A 32 1.05 -6.04 8.00
N GLU A 33 0.03 -6.87 8.04
CA GLU A 33 -0.28 -7.82 6.99
C GLU A 33 -1.79 -8.00 6.88
N ILE A 34 -2.29 -8.07 5.65
CA ILE A 34 -3.67 -8.41 5.33
C ILE A 34 -3.63 -9.65 4.43
N SER A 35 -4.29 -10.75 4.83
CA SER A 35 -4.26 -12.00 4.05
C SER A 35 -5.13 -11.92 2.78
N GLY A 36 -6.28 -11.27 2.84
CA GLY A 36 -7.21 -11.09 1.73
C GLY A 36 -6.97 -9.77 1.02
N TYR A 37 -8.00 -8.92 1.01
CA TYR A 37 -7.99 -7.61 0.36
C TYR A 37 -8.18 -6.46 1.35
N LEU A 38 -7.73 -5.28 0.94
CA LEU A 38 -7.96 -4.00 1.60
C LEU A 38 -8.92 -3.16 0.77
N LEU A 39 -10.09 -2.84 1.34
CA LEU A 39 -11.05 -1.88 0.77
C LEU A 39 -11.08 -0.60 1.61
N ILE A 40 -10.65 0.51 0.99
CA ILE A 40 -10.81 1.85 1.54
C ILE A 40 -11.87 2.56 0.71
N ARG A 41 -13.04 2.83 1.30
CA ARG A 41 -14.18 3.42 0.59
C ARG A 41 -14.83 4.53 1.39
N TYR A 42 -14.98 5.70 0.74
CA TYR A 42 -15.73 6.86 1.26
C TYR A 42 -15.31 7.31 2.67
N VAL A 43 -14.04 7.15 3.00
CA VAL A 43 -13.50 7.60 4.30
C VAL A 43 -13.43 9.12 4.29
N GLN A 44 -14.22 9.79 5.13
CA GLN A 44 -14.27 11.26 5.24
C GLN A 44 -13.19 11.82 6.19
N ARG A 45 -12.03 11.17 6.26
CA ARG A 45 -10.87 11.62 7.06
C ARG A 45 -9.72 11.97 6.15
N SER A 46 -8.96 12.99 6.56
CA SER A 46 -7.73 13.41 5.87
C SER A 46 -6.66 12.31 5.82
N PHE A 47 -6.72 11.31 6.70
CA PHE A 47 -5.75 10.22 6.71
C PHE A 47 -6.33 8.89 7.19
N VAL A 48 -5.84 7.79 6.61
CA VAL A 48 -6.02 6.41 7.09
C VAL A 48 -4.66 5.88 7.54
N PRO A 49 -4.42 5.65 8.85
CA PRO A 49 -3.08 5.41 9.40
C PRO A 49 -2.62 3.95 9.24
N LEU A 50 -2.39 3.52 7.99
CA LEU A 50 -1.86 2.18 7.66
C LEU A 50 -0.32 2.16 7.55
N ARG A 51 0.35 3.04 8.30
CA ARG A 51 1.80 3.29 8.20
C ARG A 51 2.69 2.07 8.41
N ASN A 52 2.16 1.04 9.07
CA ASN A 52 2.88 -0.20 9.34
C ASN A 52 2.43 -1.36 8.46
N LEU A 53 1.45 -1.18 7.56
CA LEU A 53 1.02 -2.21 6.61
C LEU A 53 2.13 -2.46 5.59
N ARG A 54 2.54 -3.71 5.44
CA ARG A 54 3.67 -4.10 4.59
C ARG A 54 3.29 -5.05 3.48
N ILE A 55 2.36 -5.95 3.76
CA ILE A 55 2.00 -7.04 2.85
C ILE A 55 0.47 -7.13 2.74
N ILE A 56 -0.03 -7.22 1.51
CA ILE A 56 -1.39 -7.68 1.21
C ILE A 56 -1.25 -8.99 0.42
N ARG A 57 -1.64 -10.13 0.98
CA ARG A 57 -1.42 -11.44 0.33
C ARG A 57 -2.41 -11.71 -0.81
N GLY A 58 -3.60 -11.12 -0.80
CA GLY A 58 -4.60 -11.31 -1.85
C GLY A 58 -5.12 -12.75 -1.97
N GLU A 59 -5.13 -13.52 -0.87
CA GLU A 59 -5.73 -14.87 -0.82
C GLU A 59 -7.24 -14.83 -1.14
N GLU A 60 -7.88 -13.72 -0.79
CA GLU A 60 -9.20 -13.31 -1.24
C GLU A 60 -9.09 -11.97 -1.97
N THR A 61 -9.88 -11.78 -3.03
CA THR A 61 -9.88 -10.54 -3.82
C THR A 61 -11.30 -10.00 -4.00
N LEU A 62 -11.41 -8.68 -4.10
CA LEU A 62 -12.64 -7.99 -4.45
C LEU A 62 -12.66 -7.75 -5.96
N ASN A 63 -13.47 -8.51 -6.70
CA ASN A 63 -13.53 -8.47 -8.17
C ASN A 63 -12.15 -8.66 -8.85
N GLY A 64 -11.28 -9.47 -8.23
CA GLY A 64 -9.92 -9.72 -8.71
C GLY A 64 -8.88 -8.70 -8.24
N ASP A 65 -9.25 -7.72 -7.41
CA ASP A 65 -8.34 -6.72 -6.83
C ASP A 65 -8.08 -7.02 -5.34
N ALA A 66 -6.82 -6.90 -4.91
CA ALA A 66 -6.40 -7.05 -3.51
C ALA A 66 -6.29 -5.70 -2.77
N LEU A 67 -6.12 -4.60 -3.50
CA LEU A 67 -6.22 -3.26 -2.96
C LEU A 67 -7.24 -2.47 -3.77
N VAL A 68 -8.26 -1.95 -3.08
CA VAL A 68 -9.32 -1.15 -3.69
C VAL A 68 -9.47 0.14 -2.92
N ILE A 69 -9.21 1.26 -3.59
CA ILE A 69 -9.32 2.60 -3.03
C ILE A 69 -10.37 3.36 -3.84
N ILE A 70 -11.47 3.73 -3.19
CA ILE A 70 -12.57 4.49 -3.77
C ILE A 70 -12.82 5.70 -2.89
N THR A 71 -12.40 6.86 -3.35
CA THR A 71 -12.63 8.12 -2.62
C THR A 71 -13.93 8.79 -3.11
N ALA A 72 -14.69 9.37 -2.19
CA ALA A 72 -15.76 10.32 -2.51
C ALA A 72 -15.36 11.76 -2.19
N SER A 73 -14.12 11.96 -1.75
CA SER A 73 -13.65 13.24 -1.25
C SER A 73 -13.25 14.16 -2.39
N THR A 74 -13.70 15.40 -2.28
CA THR A 74 -13.23 16.52 -3.09
C THR A 74 -12.03 17.22 -2.45
N ARG A 75 -11.57 16.77 -1.27
CA ARG A 75 -10.41 17.33 -0.57
C ARG A 75 -9.13 16.77 -1.19
N ARG A 76 -8.14 17.64 -1.33
CA ARG A 76 -6.87 17.36 -2.03
C ARG A 76 -5.80 16.75 -1.14
N ASP A 77 -6.04 16.71 0.17
CA ASP A 77 -5.04 16.35 1.18
C ASP A 77 -5.30 14.95 1.76
N ASP A 78 -6.13 14.13 1.11
CA ASP A 78 -6.41 12.78 1.59
C ASP A 78 -5.23 11.86 1.26
N ALA A 79 -4.43 11.57 2.27
CA ALA A 79 -3.27 10.68 2.16
C ALA A 79 -3.58 9.32 2.80
N TYR A 80 -3.38 8.25 2.02
CA TYR A 80 -3.37 6.89 2.55
C TYR A 80 -1.94 6.55 2.93
N GLN A 81 -1.64 6.49 4.24
CA GLN A 81 -0.29 6.28 4.76
C GLN A 81 0.19 4.85 4.51
N LEU A 82 0.40 4.47 3.24
CA LEU A 82 0.85 3.16 2.79
C LEU A 82 2.38 3.12 2.60
N SER A 83 3.11 4.03 3.27
CA SER A 83 4.57 4.20 3.14
C SER A 83 5.41 2.95 3.44
N SER A 84 4.85 1.99 4.18
CA SER A 84 5.51 0.72 4.46
C SER A 84 5.06 -0.44 3.56
N LEU A 85 4.10 -0.23 2.66
CA LEU A 85 3.60 -1.26 1.75
C LEU A 85 4.71 -1.62 0.76
N GLN A 86 5.11 -2.88 0.78
CA GLN A 86 6.23 -3.40 0.01
C GLN A 86 5.81 -4.55 -0.91
N GLU A 87 4.68 -5.21 -0.62
CA GLU A 87 4.24 -6.34 -1.41
C GLU A 87 2.71 -6.44 -1.49
N ILE A 88 2.24 -6.67 -2.71
CA ILE A 88 0.94 -7.26 -2.98
C ILE A 88 1.25 -8.62 -3.62
N SER A 89 1.01 -9.71 -2.88
CA SER A 89 1.45 -11.03 -3.36
C SER A 89 0.59 -11.53 -4.51
N GLN A 90 -0.70 -11.16 -4.53
CA GLN A 90 -1.69 -11.60 -5.50
C GLN A 90 -2.77 -10.54 -5.70
N GLY A 91 -3.41 -10.52 -6.87
CA GLY A 91 -4.53 -9.64 -7.18
C GLY A 91 -4.11 -8.35 -7.89
N GLY A 92 -5.11 -7.60 -8.35
CA GLY A 92 -4.94 -6.26 -8.92
C GLY A 92 -5.00 -5.15 -7.88
N VAL A 93 -4.75 -3.94 -8.34
CA VAL A 93 -5.04 -2.71 -7.61
C VAL A 93 -6.08 -1.94 -8.40
N ARG A 94 -7.12 -1.49 -7.71
CA ARG A 94 -8.12 -0.59 -8.29
C ARG A 94 -8.15 0.71 -7.52
N ILE A 95 -7.92 1.80 -8.23
CA ILE A 95 -7.96 3.14 -7.68
C ILE A 95 -8.96 3.93 -8.51
N ASP A 96 -10.08 4.30 -7.90
CA ASP A 96 -11.07 5.19 -8.51
C ASP A 96 -10.98 6.56 -7.81
N PRO A 97 -9.96 7.41 -8.09
CA PRO A 97 -9.78 8.66 -7.39
C PRO A 97 -10.52 9.80 -8.07
N VAL A 98 -10.80 10.83 -7.27
CA VAL A 98 -11.14 12.16 -7.77
C VAL A 98 -10.03 13.16 -7.43
N ASN A 99 -9.18 12.92 -6.40
CA ASN A 99 -8.10 13.85 -5.97
C ASN A 99 -6.98 13.19 -5.12
N LEU A 100 -6.43 12.03 -5.49
CA LEU A 100 -5.31 11.44 -4.73
C LEU A 100 -3.97 11.93 -5.26
N CYS A 101 -3.28 12.78 -4.50
CA CYS A 101 -1.93 13.22 -4.82
C CYS A 101 -0.92 12.08 -4.61
N TYR A 102 0.25 12.19 -5.26
CA TYR A 102 1.39 11.26 -5.18
C TYR A 102 1.18 9.84 -5.71
N ILE A 103 -0.05 9.37 -5.86
CA ILE A 103 -0.36 8.01 -6.30
C ILE A 103 0.21 7.68 -7.69
N GLU A 104 0.34 8.70 -8.55
CA GLU A 104 0.96 8.63 -9.87
C GLU A 104 2.48 8.44 -9.83
N THR A 105 3.12 8.80 -8.70
CA THR A 105 4.57 8.64 -8.52
C THR A 105 4.95 7.22 -8.11
N ILE A 106 3.98 6.44 -7.61
CA ILE A 106 4.22 5.08 -7.08
C ILE A 106 4.60 4.13 -8.21
N ASN A 107 5.74 3.47 -8.02
CA ASN A 107 6.18 2.36 -8.84
C ASN A 107 5.43 1.08 -8.44
N TRP A 108 4.28 0.85 -9.08
CA TRP A 108 3.42 -0.29 -8.83
C TRP A 108 4.06 -1.65 -9.16
N GLU A 109 4.97 -1.70 -10.13
CA GLU A 109 5.74 -2.91 -10.48
C GLU A 109 6.68 -3.34 -9.34
N ASP A 110 7.02 -2.45 -8.41
CA ASP A 110 7.79 -2.82 -7.22
C ASP A 110 6.96 -3.59 -6.19
N LEU A 111 5.65 -3.36 -6.13
CA LEU A 111 4.76 -4.08 -5.22
C LEU A 111 4.47 -5.50 -5.73
N GLN A 112 4.23 -5.64 -7.03
CA GLN A 112 3.97 -6.90 -7.70
C GLN A 112 4.41 -6.82 -9.17
N ARG A 113 5.15 -7.82 -9.66
CA ARG A 113 5.50 -7.90 -11.09
C ARG A 113 4.25 -8.07 -11.96
N ASN A 114 4.15 -7.30 -13.04
CA ASN A 114 3.00 -7.29 -13.95
C ASN A 114 1.67 -7.00 -13.21
N LEU A 115 1.69 -6.06 -12.26
CA LEU A 115 0.50 -5.70 -11.50
C LEU A 115 -0.59 -5.17 -12.44
N ARG A 116 -1.82 -5.68 -12.28
CA ARG A 116 -2.98 -5.09 -12.94
C ARG A 116 -3.47 -3.89 -12.14
N LEU A 117 -3.15 -2.68 -12.60
CA LEU A 117 -3.72 -1.43 -12.09
C LEU A 117 -4.93 -1.02 -12.93
N THR A 118 -6.06 -0.73 -12.30
CA THR A 118 -7.29 -0.24 -12.95
C THR A 118 -7.84 1.01 -12.29
N GLY A 119 -8.56 1.82 -13.08
CA GLY A 119 -9.16 3.09 -12.67
C GLY A 119 -8.35 4.30 -13.16
N ASP A 120 -8.74 5.50 -12.75
CA ASP A 120 -8.20 6.77 -13.28
C ASP A 120 -7.23 7.41 -12.29
N SER A 121 -5.95 7.04 -12.31
CA SER A 121 -4.96 7.61 -11.38
C SER A 121 -4.60 9.08 -11.64
N ASN A 122 -5.27 9.78 -12.56
CA ASN A 122 -4.95 11.18 -12.86
C ASN A 122 -5.35 12.08 -11.69
N GLY A 123 -4.37 12.43 -10.86
CA GLY A 123 -4.48 13.54 -9.92
C GLY A 123 -4.43 14.86 -10.69
N GLU A 124 -5.47 15.19 -11.46
CA GLU A 124 -5.49 16.32 -12.41
C GLU A 124 -5.12 17.70 -11.81
N GLN A 125 -4.93 17.83 -10.49
CA GLN A 125 -4.74 19.12 -9.83
C GLN A 125 -3.81 19.10 -8.59
N CYS A 126 -2.82 18.20 -8.52
CA CYS A 126 -1.80 18.22 -7.48
C CYS A 126 -0.49 18.82 -8.01
N ALA A 127 -0.19 20.07 -7.66
CA ALA A 127 1.11 20.68 -7.95
C ALA A 127 2.12 20.32 -6.85
N ILE A 128 2.42 19.02 -6.69
CA ILE A 128 3.24 18.54 -5.58
C ILE A 128 4.27 17.52 -6.07
N SER A 129 5.48 17.58 -5.52
CA SER A 129 6.59 16.68 -5.81
C SER A 129 6.98 15.91 -4.55
N CYS A 130 7.53 14.71 -4.74
CA CYS A 130 8.18 13.98 -3.64
C CYS A 130 9.35 14.78 -3.06
N ASP A 131 9.75 14.40 -1.84
CA ASP A 131 10.97 14.92 -1.23
C ASP A 131 12.20 14.59 -2.10
N GLU A 132 13.20 15.48 -2.11
CA GLU A 132 14.42 15.32 -2.93
C GLU A 132 15.24 14.07 -2.57
N SER A 133 15.04 13.52 -1.37
CA SER A 133 15.67 12.28 -0.93
C SER A 133 15.03 11.00 -1.47
N CYS A 134 13.82 11.09 -2.06
CA CYS A 134 13.16 9.92 -2.62
C CYS A 134 13.83 9.47 -3.92
N GLU A 135 14.38 8.25 -3.93
CA GLU A 135 14.97 7.64 -5.13
C GLU A 135 13.90 7.21 -6.16
N ALA A 136 12.66 7.02 -5.72
CA ALA A 136 11.52 6.57 -6.51
C ALA A 136 10.27 7.42 -6.21
N GLY A 137 9.09 6.78 -6.20
CA GLY A 137 7.83 7.42 -5.81
C GLY A 137 7.76 7.74 -4.32
N CYS A 138 6.68 8.41 -3.93
CA CYS A 138 6.34 8.67 -2.53
C CYS A 138 4.85 8.51 -2.33
N TRP A 139 4.46 8.18 -1.10
CA TRP A 139 3.06 8.02 -0.71
C TRP A 139 2.43 9.30 -0.16
N ASP A 140 3.26 10.28 0.21
CA ASP A 140 2.88 11.57 0.80
C ASP A 140 4.07 12.55 0.76
N GLU A 141 3.90 13.77 1.29
CA GLU A 141 4.94 14.79 1.44
C GLU A 141 6.02 14.37 2.46
N GLY A 142 7.29 14.58 2.11
CA GLY A 142 8.41 14.45 3.05
C GLY A 142 9.15 13.11 2.98
N PRO A 143 10.34 13.05 3.61
CA PRO A 143 11.30 11.97 3.41
C PRO A 143 10.86 10.63 4.01
N ASP A 144 9.99 10.64 5.03
CA ASP A 144 9.48 9.43 5.67
C ASP A 144 8.44 8.69 4.81
N HIS A 145 8.00 9.31 3.72
CA HIS A 145 6.95 8.81 2.85
C HIS A 145 7.47 8.31 1.49
N CYS A 146 8.78 8.29 1.27
CA CYS A 146 9.38 7.69 0.09
C CYS A 146 9.02 6.21 -0.03
N GLN A 147 8.70 5.77 -1.25
CA GLN A 147 8.46 4.38 -1.56
C GLN A 147 9.76 3.59 -1.43
N LYS A 148 9.73 2.52 -0.62
CA LYS A 148 10.86 1.60 -0.47
C LYS A 148 10.83 0.59 -1.61
N GLN A 149 11.85 0.62 -2.49
CA GLN A 149 11.97 -0.36 -3.56
C GLN A 149 12.62 -1.64 -3.07
N THR A 150 11.96 -2.77 -3.28
CA THR A 150 12.44 -4.09 -2.84
C THR A 150 12.41 -5.16 -3.94
N LEU A 151 12.00 -4.80 -5.16
CA LEU A 151 11.84 -5.73 -6.27
C LEU A 151 12.41 -5.22 -7.59
N THR A 152 12.17 -3.96 -7.92
CA THR A 152 12.54 -3.36 -9.21
C THR A 152 13.96 -2.83 -9.24
N ASN A 153 14.50 -2.42 -8.09
CA ASN A 153 15.87 -1.94 -7.93
C ASN A 153 16.85 -3.08 -7.53
N CYS A 154 16.52 -4.33 -7.83
CA CYS A 154 17.36 -5.47 -7.45
C CYS A 154 18.33 -5.86 -8.55
N ASP A 155 19.48 -6.43 -8.17
CA ASP A 155 20.37 -7.09 -9.13
C ASP A 155 19.62 -8.22 -9.85
N SER A 156 19.92 -8.40 -11.13
CA SER A 156 19.30 -9.43 -11.98
C SER A 156 19.48 -10.87 -11.48
N SER A 157 20.48 -11.11 -10.63
CA SER A 157 20.74 -12.41 -10.00
C SER A 157 19.88 -12.69 -8.77
N CYS A 158 19.20 -11.69 -8.21
CA CYS A 158 18.39 -11.88 -7.02
C CYS A 158 17.15 -12.77 -7.31
N PRO A 159 16.85 -13.72 -6.42
CA PRO A 159 15.77 -14.68 -6.64
C PRO A 159 14.38 -14.02 -6.59
N TYR A 160 14.22 -13.03 -5.72
CA TYR A 160 12.92 -12.38 -5.53
C TYR A 160 13.04 -10.92 -5.08
N ARG A 161 13.25 -10.69 -3.78
CA ARG A 161 13.39 -9.34 -3.18
C ARG A 161 14.85 -8.99 -2.91
N CYS A 162 15.11 -7.71 -2.67
CA CYS A 162 16.40 -7.21 -2.25
C CYS A 162 16.27 -6.05 -1.25
N ARG A 163 17.38 -5.71 -0.61
CA ARG A 163 17.55 -4.51 0.23
C ARG A 163 18.33 -3.38 -0.46
N GLY A 164 18.73 -3.58 -1.71
CA GLY A 164 19.57 -2.69 -2.50
C GLY A 164 19.92 -3.28 -3.88
N PRO A 165 20.63 -2.53 -4.73
CA PRO A 165 20.94 -2.92 -6.09
C PRO A 165 22.11 -3.88 -6.25
N GLY A 166 22.88 -4.17 -5.19
CA GLY A 166 24.02 -5.07 -5.25
C GLY A 166 23.62 -6.55 -5.26
N PRO A 167 24.42 -7.45 -5.86
CA PRO A 167 24.20 -8.90 -5.76
C PRO A 167 24.30 -9.44 -4.32
N GLU A 168 24.95 -8.71 -3.40
CA GLU A 168 25.00 -9.00 -1.96
C GLU A 168 23.78 -8.51 -1.17
N ASP A 169 22.87 -7.80 -1.84
CA ASP A 169 21.65 -7.26 -1.24
C ASP A 169 20.43 -8.14 -1.50
N CYS A 170 20.61 -9.31 -2.12
CA CYS A 170 19.53 -10.25 -2.35
C CYS A 170 18.97 -10.79 -1.03
N CYS A 171 17.64 -10.80 -0.92
CA CYS A 171 16.94 -11.44 0.18
C CYS A 171 16.81 -12.93 -0.06
N HIS A 172 16.56 -13.68 1.02
CA HIS A 172 16.13 -15.07 0.92
C HIS A 172 14.84 -15.18 0.09
N GLU A 173 14.70 -16.24 -0.72
CA GLU A 173 13.57 -16.46 -1.63
C GLU A 173 12.19 -16.55 -0.93
N GLN A 174 12.19 -16.82 0.38
CA GLN A 174 10.99 -16.91 1.21
C GLN A 174 10.54 -15.55 1.79
N CYS A 175 11.34 -14.50 1.63
CA CYS A 175 11.00 -13.20 2.19
C CYS A 175 9.96 -12.48 1.33
N ALA A 176 8.83 -12.14 1.95
CA ALA A 176 7.84 -11.22 1.42
C ALA A 176 8.14 -9.79 1.88
N GLY A 177 7.96 -8.79 1.01
CA GLY A 177 8.17 -7.37 1.32
C GLY A 177 9.61 -6.94 1.65
N GLY A 178 10.60 -7.86 1.63
CA GLY A 178 12.02 -7.56 1.79
C GLY A 178 12.67 -8.17 3.05
N CYS A 179 13.90 -7.76 3.33
CA CYS A 179 14.74 -8.37 4.38
C CYS A 179 15.67 -7.35 5.07
N THR A 180 16.34 -7.80 6.13
CA THR A 180 17.51 -7.13 6.73
C THR A 180 18.83 -7.88 6.50
N GLY A 181 18.76 -9.09 5.95
CA GLY A 181 19.89 -10.00 5.72
C GLY A 181 19.54 -11.04 4.66
N ASP A 182 20.47 -11.96 4.40
CA ASP A 182 20.38 -12.98 3.35
C ASP A 182 19.67 -14.27 3.79
N SER A 183 19.43 -14.45 5.09
CA SER A 183 18.80 -15.63 5.66
C SER A 183 17.27 -15.51 5.72
N ASN A 184 16.59 -16.66 5.79
CA ASN A 184 15.13 -16.72 5.94
C ASN A 184 14.63 -16.16 7.29
N ILE A 185 15.49 -16.10 8.30
CA ILE A 185 15.17 -15.49 9.60
C ILE A 185 15.26 -13.96 9.57
N ASP A 186 15.90 -13.40 8.54
CA ASP A 186 16.06 -11.95 8.34
C ASP A 186 14.95 -11.35 7.48
N CYS A 187 13.92 -12.14 7.17
CA CYS A 187 12.73 -11.66 6.51
C CYS A 187 11.97 -10.69 7.42
N LYS A 188 11.38 -9.70 6.78
CA LYS A 188 11.02 -8.45 7.44
C LYS A 188 9.52 -8.40 7.62
#